data_AF-A0A949BHK6-F1
#
_entry.id   AF-A0A949BHK6-F1
#
_cell.length_a   1.000
_cell.length_b   1.000
_cell.length_c   1.000
_cell.angle_alpha   90.00
_cell.angle_beta   90.00
_cell.angle_gamma   90.00
#
_symmetry.space_group_name_H-M   'P 1'
#
loop_
_entity.id
_entity.type
_entity.pdbx_description
1 polymer ?
#
loop_
_entity_poly.entity_id
_entity_poly.type
_entity_poly.pdbx_seq_one_letter_code
_entity_poly.pdbx_strand_id
1 'polypeptide(L)' 'KEDGKIKTIYFPRSAPEENPQEHVWKQGRSKVTHNKFIENIDKTTNEFVDYLNNSKFRYSFLGISAVS' A
#
# COMPACT_ATOMS: atom_id res chain seq x y z
N LYS A 1 -19.16 -17.22 8.20
CA LYS A 1 -19.66 -18.00 7.04
C LYS A 1 -18.79 -17.57 5.86
N GLU A 2 -17.93 -18.46 5.36
CA GLU A 2 -17.23 -18.20 4.10
C GLU A 2 -18.25 -18.40 2.98
N ASP A 3 -18.48 -17.39 2.15
CA ASP A 3 -19.41 -17.45 1.03
C ASP A 3 -18.81 -18.12 -0.22
N GLY A 4 -17.57 -18.62 -0.10
CA GLY A 4 -16.81 -19.28 -1.17
C GLY A 4 -16.30 -18.35 -2.27
N LYS A 5 -16.51 -17.02 -2.14
CA LYS A 5 -16.11 -16.04 -3.17
C LYS A 5 -14.75 -15.40 -2.91
N ILE A 6 -14.14 -15.71 -1.78
CA ILE A 6 -12.84 -15.19 -1.37
C ILE A 6 -11.85 -16.35 -1.30
N LYS A 7 -10.69 -16.18 -1.93
CA LYS A 7 -9.57 -17.12 -1.85
C LYS A 7 -8.38 -16.42 -1.22
N THR A 8 -7.85 -17.02 -0.15
CA THR A 8 -6.61 -16.56 0.48
C THR A 8 -5.41 -16.90 -0.40
N ILE A 9 -4.55 -15.92 -0.63
CA ILE A 9 -3.26 -16.08 -1.29
C ILE A 9 -2.17 -15.93 -0.23
N TYR A 10 -1.27 -16.89 -0.15
CA TYR A 10 -0.16 -16.88 0.79
C TYR A 10 1.10 -16.35 0.12
N PHE A 11 1.76 -15.39 0.77
CA PHE A 11 3.06 -14.88 0.36
C PHE A 11 4.20 -15.66 1.04
N PRO A 12 5.40 -15.71 0.43
CA PRO A 12 6.57 -16.28 1.09
C PRO A 12 6.89 -15.57 2.40
N ARG A 13 7.47 -16.31 3.35
CA ARG A 13 7.90 -15.74 4.63
C ARG A 13 8.97 -14.68 4.39
N SER A 14 8.85 -13.55 5.09
CA SER A 14 9.81 -12.44 5.02
C SER A 14 9.98 -11.83 3.62
N ALA A 15 8.94 -11.89 2.78
CA ALA A 15 8.93 -11.32 1.44
C ALA A 15 7.97 -10.10 1.33
N PRO A 16 8.24 -8.98 2.03
CA PRO A 16 7.40 -7.79 1.95
C PRO A 16 7.34 -7.16 0.55
N GLU A 17 8.33 -7.42 -0.29
CA GLU A 17 8.38 -7.06 -1.71
C GLU A 17 7.31 -7.78 -2.55
N GLU A 18 6.84 -8.93 -2.11
CA GLU A 18 5.76 -9.65 -2.81
C GLU A 18 4.38 -9.19 -2.33
N ASN A 19 4.27 -8.52 -1.18
CA ASN A 19 3.00 -8.02 -0.65
C ASN A 19 2.66 -6.63 -1.21
N PRO A 20 1.71 -6.48 -2.15
CA PRO A 20 1.39 -5.18 -2.76
C PRO A 20 0.94 -4.13 -1.74
N GLN A 21 0.29 -4.55 -0.64
CA GLN A 21 -0.14 -3.65 0.41
C GLN A 21 1.04 -2.96 1.11
N GLU A 22 2.15 -3.66 1.30
CA GLU A 22 3.38 -3.09 1.88
C GLU A 22 3.96 -1.97 1.00
N HIS A 23 3.87 -2.10 -0.33
CA HIS A 23 4.35 -1.07 -1.26
C HIS A 23 3.51 0.20 -1.18
N VAL A 24 2.18 0.04 -1.16
CA VAL A 24 1.24 1.16 -0.99
C VAL A 24 1.51 1.86 0.34
N TRP A 25 1.66 1.09 1.43
CA TRP A 25 1.92 1.64 2.75
C TRP A 25 3.26 2.37 2.83
N LYS A 26 4.35 1.76 2.34
CA LYS A 26 5.68 2.36 2.33
C LYS A 26 5.70 3.68 1.56
N GLN A 27 5.05 3.74 0.39
CA GLN A 27 4.97 4.95 -0.43
C GLN A 27 4.10 6.02 0.24
N GLY A 28 2.91 5.66 0.74
CA GLY A 28 2.04 6.58 1.47
C GLY A 28 2.75 7.20 2.67
N ARG A 29 3.36 6.36 3.51
CA ARG A 29 4.13 6.82 4.66
C ARG A 29 5.27 7.74 4.23
N SER A 30 6.08 7.31 3.25
CA SER A 30 7.21 8.09 2.75
C SER A 30 6.80 9.47 2.22
N LYS A 31 5.61 9.58 1.63
CA LYS A 31 5.17 10.82 0.98
C LYS A 31 4.45 11.78 1.92
N VAL A 32 3.66 11.25 2.86
CA VAL A 32 2.69 12.05 3.62
C VAL A 32 3.11 12.23 5.08
N THR A 33 3.67 11.19 5.71
CA THR A 33 3.89 11.18 7.17
C THR A 33 5.35 11.07 7.59
N HIS A 34 6.26 10.76 6.68
CA HIS A 34 7.68 10.54 7.00
C HIS A 34 8.36 11.83 7.47
N ASN A 35 8.95 11.77 8.67
CA ASN A 35 9.65 12.88 9.34
C ASN A 35 8.85 14.19 9.40
N LYS A 36 7.51 14.08 9.42
CA LYS A 36 6.60 15.22 9.50
C LYS A 36 6.08 15.35 10.93
N PHE A 37 6.09 16.57 11.45
CA PHE A 37 5.35 16.90 12.67
C PHE A 37 3.85 17.00 12.34
N ILE A 38 3.03 16.21 13.05
CA ILE A 38 1.60 16.12 12.79
C ILE A 38 0.87 16.95 13.84
N GLU A 39 0.49 18.18 13.46
CA GLU A 39 -0.28 19.10 14.31
C GLU A 39 -1.76 18.76 14.35
N ASN A 40 -2.29 18.25 13.23
CA ASN A 40 -3.69 17.86 13.09
C ASN A 40 -3.78 16.51 12.38
N ILE A 41 -4.30 15.51 13.09
CA ILE A 41 -4.39 14.14 12.61
C ILE A 41 -5.44 13.97 11.50
N ASP A 42 -6.56 14.69 11.56
CA ASP A 42 -7.62 14.60 10.54
C ASP A 42 -7.15 15.16 9.21
N LYS A 43 -6.46 16.30 9.25
CA LYS A 43 -5.83 16.90 8.06
C LYS A 43 -4.82 15.94 7.43
N THR A 44 -3.95 15.35 8.25
CA THR A 44 -2.92 14.42 7.77
C THR A 44 -3.54 13.13 7.21
N THR A 45 -4.65 12.67 7.80
CA THR A 45 -5.43 11.54 7.31
C THR A 45 -6.03 11.85 5.94
N ASN A 46 -6.64 13.02 5.76
CA ASN A 46 -7.20 13.43 4.48
C ASN A 46 -6.11 13.54 3.40
N GLU A 47 -4.96 14.12 3.72
CA GLU A 47 -3.80 14.16 2.80
C GLU A 47 -3.33 12.74 2.42
N PHE A 48 -3.38 11.79 3.36
CA PHE A 48 -3.04 10.39 3.08
C PHE A 48 -4.06 9.73 2.16
N VAL A 49 -5.36 9.92 2.42
CA VAL A 49 -6.46 9.42 1.59
C VAL A 49 -6.37 10.00 0.18
N ASP A 50 -6.12 11.30 0.06
CA ASP A 50 -5.95 11.98 -1.22
C ASP A 50 -4.77 11.41 -2.01
N TYR A 51 -3.65 11.14 -1.35
CA TYR A 51 -2.49 10.49 -1.98
C TYR A 51 -2.84 9.09 -2.47
N LEU A 52 -3.54 8.28 -1.68
CA LEU A 52 -3.94 6.93 -2.07
C LEU A 52 -4.89 6.94 -3.28
N ASN A 53 -5.87 7.86 -3.30
CA ASN A 53 -6.87 7.94 -4.35
C ASN A 53 -6.31 8.44 -5.69
N ASN A 54 -5.23 9.25 -5.65
CA ASN A 54 -4.68 9.89 -6.85
C ASN A 54 -3.33 9.32 -7.31
N SER A 55 -2.80 8.30 -6.62
CA SER A 55 -1.51 7.69 -6.97
C SER A 55 -1.67 6.31 -7.60
N LYS A 56 -0.84 6.05 -8.62
CA LYS A 56 -0.60 4.68 -9.11
C LYS A 56 0.64 4.14 -8.44
N PHE A 57 0.54 2.97 -7.84
CA PHE A 57 1.65 2.32 -7.15
C PHE A 57 2.27 1.28 -8.08
N ARG A 58 3.56 1.45 -8.39
CA ARG A 58 4.32 0.44 -9.14
C ARG A 58 4.47 -0.81 -8.27
N TYR A 59 4.20 -1.96 -8.87
CA TYR A 59 4.30 -3.26 -8.21
C TYR A 59 4.59 -4.35 -9.24
N SER A 60 5.41 -5.30 -8.85
CA SER A 60 5.71 -6.52 -9.60
C SER A 60 5.60 -7.71 -8.66
N PHE A 61 4.95 -8.78 -9.09
CA PHE A 61 4.87 -10.03 -8.34
C PHE A 61 5.82 -11.05 -8.98
N LEU A 62 6.80 -11.53 -8.22
CA LEU A 62 7.82 -12.48 -8.70
C LEU A 62 8.49 -12.03 -10.02
N GLY A 63 8.73 -10.72 -10.17
CA GLY A 63 9.34 -10.13 -11.37
C GLY A 63 8.39 -9.91 -12.54
N ILE A 64 7.10 -10.23 -12.41
CA ILE A 64 6.08 -10.01 -13.44
C ILE A 64 5.27 -8.76 -13.07
N SER A 65 5.21 -7.79 -13.99
CA SER A 65 4.42 -6.56 -13.87
C SER A 65 3.45 -6.45 -15.03
N ALA A 66 2.24 -5.95 -14.77
CA ALA A 66 1.25 -5.64 -15.80
C ALA A 66 1.57 -4.32 -16.55
N VAL A 67 2.52 -3.53 -16.05
CA VAL A 67 2.91 -2.24 -16.61
C VAL A 67 4.41 -2.26 -16.92
N SER A 68 4.75 -2.05 -18.20
CA SER A 68 6.12 -1.80 -18.69
C SER A 68 6.67 -0.48 -18.19
#